data_AF-A0AAJ5UH59-F1
#
_entry.id   AF-A0AAJ5UH59-F1
#
_cell.length_a   1.000
_cell.length_b   1.000
_cell.length_c   1.000
_cell.angle_alpha   90.00
_cell.angle_beta   90.00
_cell.angle_gamma   90.00
#
_symmetry.space_group_name_H-M   'P 1'
#
loop_
_entity.id
_entity.type
_entity.pdbx_description
1 polymer ?
#
loop_
_entity_poly.entity_id
_entity_poly.type
_entity_poly.pdbx_seq_one_letter_code
_entity_poly.pdbx_strand_id
1 'polypeptide(L)'
;MEKRRMWTKKEIQFVRDNAGKIPVQQIADHLNRTRSAILSQVTRWGLSIKVESTSEHDRWLCRELYKEGLTIPVIAEKMELSRRVVSNIVFSECY
;
A
#
# COMPACT_ATOMS: atom_id res chain seq x y z
N MET A 1 26.72 14.80 17.82
CA MET A 1 26.06 14.19 16.65
C MET A 1 25.86 12.72 16.95
N GLU A 2 24.61 12.28 17.07
CA GLU A 2 24.31 10.88 17.38
C GLU A 2 24.67 10.00 16.17
N LYS A 3 25.39 8.89 16.40
CA LYS A 3 25.81 7.97 15.35
C LYS A 3 24.56 7.39 14.68
N ARG A 4 24.44 7.55 13.35
CA ARG A 4 23.35 6.94 12.57
C ARG A 4 23.35 5.42 12.79
N ARG A 5 22.26 4.88 13.34
CA ARG A 5 22.05 3.43 13.52
C ARG A 5 22.12 2.74 12.16
N MET A 6 23.11 1.87 11.99
CA MET A 6 23.30 1.06 10.79
C MET A 6 22.10 0.14 10.54
N TRP A 7 21.80 -0.14 9.27
CA TRP A 7 20.77 -1.10 8.87
C TRP A 7 21.33 -2.51 8.90
N THR A 8 20.68 -3.40 9.65
CA THR A 8 21.03 -4.82 9.68
C THR A 8 20.40 -5.56 8.50
N LYS A 9 20.99 -6.69 8.09
CA LYS A 9 20.42 -7.52 7.02
C LYS A 9 18.97 -7.95 7.29
N LYS A 10 18.64 -8.24 8.55
CA LYS A 10 17.27 -8.60 8.98
C LYS A 10 16.29 -7.45 8.80
N GLU A 11 16.66 -6.24 9.20
CA GLU A 11 15.83 -5.04 8.99
C GLU A 11 15.60 -4.77 7.50
N ILE A 12 16.66 -4.87 6.68
CA ILE A 12 16.56 -4.66 5.22
C ILE A 12 15.60 -5.67 4.60
N GLN A 13 15.73 -6.95 4.97
CA GLN A 13 14.86 -8.01 4.46
C GLN A 13 13.41 -7.78 4.89
N PHE A 14 13.18 -7.45 6.16
CA PHE A 14 11.84 -7.14 6.65
C PHE A 14 11.19 -5.97 5.90
N VAL A 15 11.92 -4.87 5.64
CA VAL A 15 11.38 -3.76 4.85
C VAL A 15 11.05 -4.20 3.43
N ARG A 16 11.92 -4.99 2.78
CA ARG A 16 11.68 -5.48 1.41
C ARG A 16 10.45 -6.38 1.32
N ASP A 17 10.28 -7.27 2.28
CA ASP A 17 9.17 -8.24 2.27
C ASP A 17 7.81 -7.58 2.53
N ASN A 18 7.81 -6.41 3.19
CA ASN A 18 6.63 -5.71 3.67
C ASN A 18 6.34 -4.38 2.97
N ALA A 19 7.29 -3.82 2.22
CA ALA A 19 7.11 -2.61 1.45
C ALA A 19 5.95 -2.79 0.45
N GLY A 20 4.95 -1.93 0.54
CA GLY A 20 3.74 -2.01 -0.29
C GLY A 20 2.69 -3.01 0.18
N LYS A 21 2.95 -3.82 1.22
CA LYS A 21 1.96 -4.74 1.81
C LYS A 21 1.33 -4.20 3.07
N ILE A 22 2.13 -3.58 3.94
CA ILE A 22 1.65 -2.97 5.19
C ILE A 22 2.06 -1.50 5.27
N PRO A 23 1.35 -0.68 6.07
CA PRO A 23 1.69 0.72 6.25
C PRO A 23 3.13 0.92 6.72
N VAL A 24 3.80 1.92 6.15
CA VAL A 24 5.18 2.31 6.54
C VAL A 24 5.30 2.59 8.04
N GLN A 25 4.22 3.08 8.66
CA GLN A 25 4.18 3.29 10.11
C GLN A 25 4.33 1.97 10.88
N GLN A 26 3.63 0.90 10.48
CA GLN A 26 3.77 -0.40 11.14
C GLN A 26 5.17 -0.99 10.96
N ILE A 27 5.79 -0.79 9.80
CA ILE A 27 7.20 -1.18 9.57
C ILE A 27 8.13 -0.40 10.51
N ALA A 28 7.88 0.90 10.67
CA ALA A 28 8.64 1.78 11.54
C ALA A 28 8.53 1.34 13.01
N ASP A 29 7.30 1.05 13.46
CA ASP A 29 7.01 0.58 14.82
C ASP A 29 7.68 -0.77 15.09
N HIS A 30 7.64 -1.72 14.14
CA HIS A 30 8.27 -3.03 14.28
C HIS A 30 9.80 -2.96 14.38
N LEU A 31 10.43 -2.05 13.64
CA LEU A 31 11.89 -1.91 13.60
C LEU A 31 12.43 -0.90 14.64
N ASN A 32 11.52 -0.28 15.39
CA ASN A 32 11.81 0.85 16.28
C ASN A 32 12.65 1.93 15.56
N ARG A 33 12.15 2.37 14.40
CA ARG A 33 12.72 3.45 13.59
C ARG A 33 11.64 4.49 13.32
N THR A 34 12.04 5.68 12.92
CA THR A 34 11.07 6.71 12.53
C THR A 34 10.52 6.42 11.13
N ARG A 35 9.24 6.78 10.91
CA ARG A 35 8.60 6.70 9.58
C ARG A 35 9.43 7.37 8.50
N SER A 36 10.02 8.54 8.80
CA SER A 36 10.88 9.28 7.87
C SER A 36 12.16 8.51 7.48
N ALA A 37 12.76 7.78 8.42
CA ALA A 37 13.92 6.93 8.15
C ALA A 37 13.57 5.77 7.21
N ILE A 38 12.41 5.12 7.41
CA ILE A 38 11.93 4.07 6.50
C ILE A 38 11.69 4.64 5.10
N LEU A 39 10.96 5.76 4.99
CA LEU A 39 10.66 6.39 3.69
C LEU A 39 11.92 6.73 2.90
N SER A 40 12.87 7.42 3.54
CA SER A 40 14.14 7.79 2.91
C SER A 40 14.90 6.57 2.41
N GLN A 41 14.88 5.49 3.18
CA GLN A 41 15.61 4.28 2.87
C GLN A 41 14.93 3.45 1.77
N VAL A 42 13.60 3.34 1.81
CA VAL A 42 12.81 2.69 0.77
C VAL A 42 13.00 3.38 -0.58
N THR A 43 12.93 4.72 -0.62
CA THR A 43 13.21 5.49 -1.84
C THR A 43 14.62 5.20 -2.36
N ARG A 44 15.62 5.15 -1.47
CA ARG A 44 17.01 4.83 -1.82
C ARG A 44 17.18 3.41 -2.36
N TRP A 45 16.33 2.47 -1.94
CA TRP A 45 16.31 1.09 -2.44
C TRP A 45 15.38 0.89 -3.65
N GLY A 46 14.68 1.93 -4.09
CA GLY A 46 13.74 1.84 -5.21
C GLY A 46 12.50 0.97 -4.94
N LEU A 47 12.08 0.82 -3.66
CA LEU A 47 10.88 0.04 -3.34
C LEU A 47 9.63 0.94 -3.34
N SER A 48 8.48 0.36 -3.70
CA SER A 48 7.19 1.06 -3.61
C SER A 48 6.62 0.96 -2.19
N ILE A 49 6.19 2.09 -1.62
CA ILE A 49 5.50 2.18 -0.33
C ILE A 49 3.98 2.22 -0.46
N LYS A 50 3.46 2.19 -1.70
CA LYS A 50 2.02 2.27 -1.92
C LYS A 50 1.42 0.96 -1.43
N VAL A 51 0.81 1.01 -0.25
CA VAL A 51 0.12 -0.15 0.33
C VAL A 51 -0.99 -0.53 -0.61
N GLU A 52 -0.90 -1.72 -1.18
CA GLU A 52 -1.94 -2.27 -2.01
C GLU A 52 -3.01 -2.85 -1.10
N SER A 53 -3.86 -1.97 -0.56
CA SER A 53 -4.86 -2.30 0.47
C SER A 53 -6.02 -3.14 -0.04
N THR A 54 -6.07 -3.45 -1.32
CA THR A 54 -7.21 -4.09 -1.95
C THR A 54 -6.75 -5.33 -2.66
N SER A 55 -7.23 -6.49 -2.19
CA SER A 55 -6.85 -7.79 -2.71
C SER A 55 -7.20 -7.91 -4.20
N GLU A 56 -6.56 -8.85 -4.88
CA GLU A 56 -6.89 -9.14 -6.29
C GLU A 56 -8.39 -9.48 -6.46
N HIS A 57 -8.96 -10.21 -5.50
CA HIS A 57 -10.38 -10.55 -5.48
C HIS A 57 -11.28 -9.31 -5.38
N ASP A 58 -10.97 -8.40 -4.45
CA ASP A 58 -11.74 -7.15 -4.28
C ASP A 58 -11.68 -6.27 -5.53
N ARG A 59 -10.53 -6.26 -6.22
CA ARG A 59 -10.35 -5.54 -7.48
C ARG A 59 -11.25 -6.11 -8.57
N TRP A 60 -11.23 -7.43 -8.73
CA TRP A 60 -12.06 -8.13 -9.68
C TRP A 60 -13.54 -7.85 -9.42
N LEU A 61 -14.00 -7.98 -8.18
CA LEU A 61 -15.40 -7.77 -7.83
C LEU A 61 -15.85 -6.32 -8.04
N CYS A 62 -15.03 -5.33 -7.65
CA CYS A 62 -15.32 -3.92 -7.94
C CYS A 62 -15.49 -3.65 -9.44
N ARG A 63 -14.69 -4.29 -10.30
CA ARG A 63 -14.76 -4.14 -11.75
C ARG A 63 -16.01 -4.80 -12.31
N GLU A 64 -16.35 -5.99 -11.83
CA GLU A 64 -17.53 -6.73 -12.30
C GLU A 64 -18.83 -6.00 -11.94
N LEU A 65 -18.95 -5.51 -10.70
CA LEU A 65 -20.08 -4.69 -10.27
C LEU A 65 -20.22 -3.40 -11.11
N TYR A 66 -19.09 -2.78 -11.49
CA TYR A 66 -19.11 -1.60 -12.36
C TYR A 66 -19.58 -1.94 -13.79
N LYS A 67 -19.15 -3.09 -14.35
CA LYS A 67 -19.63 -3.58 -15.67
C LYS A 67 -21.13 -3.88 -15.67
N GLU A 68 -21.68 -4.36 -14.55
CA GLU A 68 -23.12 -4.56 -14.36
C GLU A 68 -23.90 -3.23 -14.25
N GLY A 69 -23.21 -2.09 -14.23
CA GLY A 69 -23.80 -0.75 -14.23
C GLY A 69 -23.95 -0.12 -12.86
N LEU A 70 -23.39 -0.72 -11.80
CA LEU A 70 -23.41 -0.09 -10.48
C LEU A 70 -22.49 1.14 -10.46
N THR A 71 -22.93 2.18 -9.76
CA THR A 71 -22.16 3.42 -9.64
C THR A 71 -21.05 3.30 -8.58
N ILE A 72 -19.98 4.08 -8.74
CA ILE A 72 -18.84 4.12 -7.80
C ILE A 72 -19.28 4.31 -6.33
N PRO A 73 -20.25 5.19 -5.99
CA PRO A 73 -20.73 5.32 -4.61
C PRO A 73 -21.35 4.04 -4.07
N VAL A 74 -22.16 3.34 -4.88
CA VAL A 74 -22.84 2.09 -4.47
C VAL A 74 -21.82 0.97 -4.27
N ILE A 75 -20.84 0.84 -5.16
CA ILE A 75 -19.77 -0.16 -5.04
C ILE A 75 -18.92 0.12 -3.80
N ALA A 76 -18.57 1.40 -3.55
CA ALA A 76 -17.81 1.79 -2.36
C ALA A 76 -18.51 1.41 -1.06
N GLU A 77 -19.83 1.62 -0.98
CA GLU A 77 -20.64 1.21 0.16
C GLU A 77 -20.69 -0.32 0.29
N LYS A 78 -21.00 -1.05 -0.79
CA LYS A 78 -21.09 -2.51 -0.80
C LYS A 78 -19.79 -3.22 -0.45
N MET A 79 -18.66 -2.67 -0.87
CA MET A 79 -17.34 -3.25 -0.67
C MET A 79 -16.66 -2.73 0.61
N GLU A 80 -17.31 -1.82 1.34
CA GLU A 80 -16.72 -1.14 2.51
C GLU A 80 -15.39 -0.43 2.17
N LEU A 81 -15.28 0.10 0.94
CA LEU A 81 -14.11 0.77 0.42
C LEU A 81 -14.35 2.28 0.25
N SER A 82 -13.28 3.07 0.22
CA SER A 82 -13.42 4.48 -0.14
C SER A 82 -13.75 4.64 -1.64
N ARG A 83 -14.56 5.65 -1.98
CA ARG A 83 -14.86 6.01 -3.39
C ARG A 83 -13.61 6.18 -4.24
N ARG A 84 -12.52 6.70 -3.63
CA ARG A 84 -11.23 6.89 -4.32
C ARG A 84 -10.54 5.55 -4.62
N VAL A 85 -10.61 4.59 -3.71
CA VAL A 85 -10.08 3.23 -3.95
C VAL A 85 -10.85 2.57 -5.08
N VAL A 86 -12.19 2.58 -5.02
CA VAL A 86 -13.03 2.00 -6.10
C VAL A 86 -12.76 2.67 -7.44
N SER A 87 -12.67 4.00 -7.48
CA SER A 87 -12.33 4.74 -8.69
C SER A 87 -10.96 4.35 -9.26
N ASN A 88 -9.93 4.24 -8.40
CA ASN A 88 -8.61 3.80 -8.85
C ASN A 88 -8.65 2.37 -9.43
N ILE A 89 -9.43 1.47 -8.82
CA ILE A 89 -9.54 0.08 -9.26
C ILE A 89 -10.22 -0.01 -10.63
N VAL A 90 -11.35 0.66 -10.78
CA VAL A 90 -12.16 0.65 -12.00
C VAL A 90 -11.42 1.29 -13.19
N PHE A 91 -10.61 2.34 -12.94
CA PHE A 91 -9.89 3.06 -14.00
C PHE A 91 -8.40 2.67 -14.16
N SER A 92 -7.90 1.68 -13.41
CA SER A 92 -6.47 1.31 -13.40
C SER A 92 -5.95 0.66 -14.69
N GLU A 93 -6.81 0.13 -15.56
CA GLU A 93 -6.42 -0.61 -16.78
C GLU A 93 -6.60 0.18 -18.09
N CYS A 94 -6.77 1.50 -18.01
CA CYS A 94 -6.97 2.35 -19.20
C CYS A 94 -5.68 3.01 -19.75
N TYR A 95 -4.48 2.57 -19.37
CA TYR A 95 -3.21 3.09 -19.91
C TYR A 95 -2.18 1.98 -20.14
#